data_AF-A0A3A9WFM5-F1
#
_entry.id   AF-A0A3A9WFM5-F1
#
_cell.length_a   1.000
_cell.length_b   1.000
_cell.length_c   1.000
_cell.angle_alpha   90.00
_cell.angle_beta   90.00
_cell.angle_gamma   90.00
#
_symmetry.space_group_name_H-M   'P 1'
#
loop_
_entity.id
_entity.type
_entity.pdbx_description
1 polymer ?
#
loop_
_entity_poly.entity_id
_entity_poly.type
_entity_poly.pdbx_seq_one_letter_code
_entity_poly.pdbx_strand_id
1 'polypeptide(L)' 'MTAVRSQAPGHLPPAPPPLSDDQPITVIVGRDCPPATPLDLCLGCRDRVADLASHVCAGDAR' A
#
# COMPACT_ATOMS: atom_id res chain seq x y z
N MET A 1 35.56 -44.71 20.42
CA MET A 1 35.89 -43.86 19.25
C MET A 1 34.64 -43.83 18.38
N THR A 2 33.89 -42.74 18.41
CA THR A 2 32.52 -42.69 17.84
C THR A 2 32.58 -42.18 16.40
N ALA A 3 32.11 -42.97 15.44
CA ALA A 3 32.09 -42.60 14.02
C ALA A 3 31.00 -41.55 13.76
N VAL A 4 31.38 -40.42 13.13
CA VAL A 4 30.45 -39.41 12.63
C VAL A 4 29.84 -39.90 11.31
N ARG A 5 28.53 -40.16 11.27
CA ARG A 5 27.81 -40.42 10.03
C ARG A 5 27.50 -39.07 9.37
N SER A 6 28.16 -38.77 8.27
CA SER A 6 27.81 -37.65 7.40
C SER A 6 26.45 -37.93 6.76
N GLN A 7 25.43 -37.18 7.17
CA GLN A 7 24.10 -37.25 6.58
C GLN A 7 24.17 -36.60 5.20
N ALA A 8 23.93 -37.38 4.14
CA ALA A 8 23.87 -36.86 2.77
C ALA A 8 22.79 -35.76 2.69
N PRO A 9 23.00 -34.69 1.90
CA PRO A 9 21.99 -33.65 1.74
C PRO A 9 20.71 -34.30 1.22
N GLY A 10 19.62 -34.17 1.98
CA GLY A 10 18.32 -34.69 1.58
C GLY A 10 17.98 -34.19 0.18
N HIS A 11 17.49 -35.10 -0.67
CA HIS A 11 17.01 -34.78 -2.00
C HIS A 11 15.98 -33.65 -1.90
N LEU A 12 16.34 -32.44 -2.33
CA LEU A 12 15.39 -31.35 -2.41
C LEU A 12 14.32 -31.70 -3.46
N PRO A 13 13.06 -31.30 -3.25
CA PRO A 13 12.04 -31.45 -4.28
C PRO A 13 12.48 -30.68 -5.53
N PRO A 14 12.14 -31.19 -6.74
CA PRO A 14 12.43 -30.48 -7.98
C PRO A 14 11.75 -29.10 -7.99
N ALA A 15 12.39 -28.15 -8.66
CA ALA A 15 11.85 -26.80 -8.79
C ALA A 15 10.46 -26.83 -9.47
N PRO A 16 9.55 -25.91 -9.09
CA PRO A 16 8.25 -25.80 -9.75
C PRO A 16 8.43 -25.44 -11.23
N PRO A 17 7.46 -25.81 -12.08
CA PRO A 17 7.46 -25.41 -13.49
C PRO A 17 7.39 -23.88 -13.62
N PRO A 18 7.89 -23.31 -14.72
CA PRO A 18 7.78 -21.88 -14.99
C PRO A 18 6.31 -21.45 -15.04
N LEU A 19 6.02 -20.23 -14.57
CA LEU A 19 4.70 -19.62 -14.70
C LEU A 19 4.39 -19.46 -16.20
N SER A 20 3.27 -20.00 -16.67
CA SER A 20 2.78 -19.75 -18.02
C SER A 20 2.31 -18.29 -18.14
N ASP A 21 2.87 -17.57 -19.11
CA ASP A 21 2.50 -16.18 -19.45
C ASP A 21 1.12 -16.10 -20.15
N ASP A 22 0.56 -17.26 -20.54
CA ASP A 22 -0.70 -17.38 -21.29
C ASP A 22 -1.97 -17.13 -20.43
N GLN A 23 -1.80 -16.70 -19.18
CA GLN A 23 -2.95 -16.35 -18.34
C GLN A 23 -3.50 -14.99 -18.81
N PRO A 24 -4.81 -14.86 -19.09
CA PRO A 24 -5.38 -13.58 -19.48
C PRO A 24 -5.16 -12.56 -18.36
N ILE A 25 -4.48 -11.46 -18.70
CA ILE A 25 -4.32 -10.33 -17.78
C ILE A 25 -5.72 -9.78 -17.47
N THR A 26 -6.18 -9.96 -16.24
CA THR A 26 -7.39 -9.29 -15.77
C THR A 26 -7.08 -7.81 -15.62
N VAL A 27 -7.43 -7.01 -16.62
CA VAL A 27 -7.35 -5.55 -16.53
C VAL A 27 -8.41 -5.10 -15.53
N ILE A 28 -7.99 -4.87 -14.29
CA ILE A 28 -8.81 -4.15 -13.33
C ILE A 28 -8.82 -2.71 -13.83
N VAL A 29 -9.93 -2.30 -14.47
CA VAL A 29 -10.14 -0.90 -14.82
C VAL A 29 -10.02 -0.10 -13.53
N GLY A 30 -8.95 0.69 -13.43
CA GLY A 30 -8.67 1.49 -12.26
C GLY A 30 -9.89 2.34 -11.96
N ARG A 31 -10.39 2.25 -10.72
CA ARG A 31 -11.36 3.23 -10.22
C ARG A 31 -10.72 4.60 -10.39
N ASP A 32 -11.38 5.49 -11.11
CA ASP A 32 -10.93 6.87 -11.25
C ASP A 32 -10.66 7.42 -9.85
N CYS A 33 -9.42 7.87 -9.59
CA CYS A 33 -9.12 8.52 -8.31
C CYS A 33 -9.96 9.80 -8.29
N PRO A 34 -10.84 10.00 -7.29
CA PRO A 34 -11.62 11.22 -7.24
C PRO A 34 -10.66 12.42 -7.24
N PRO A 35 -11.02 13.52 -7.91
CA PRO A 35 -10.17 14.69 -7.98
C PRO A 35 -9.75 15.09 -6.57
N ALA A 36 -8.44 15.14 -6.33
CA ALA A 36 -7.90 15.62 -5.07
C ALA A 36 -8.14 17.12 -5.00
N THR A 37 -9.33 17.54 -4.56
CA THR A 37 -9.56 18.94 -4.20
C THR A 37 -8.57 19.29 -3.09
N PRO A 38 -7.68 20.26 -3.32
CA PRO A 38 -6.77 20.71 -2.27
C PRO A 38 -7.63 21.25 -1.12
N LEU A 39 -7.31 20.82 0.10
CA LEU A 39 -7.91 21.37 1.31
C LEU A 39 -6.84 22.18 2.03
N ASP A 40 -7.20 23.39 2.44
CA ASP A 40 -6.37 24.23 3.30
C ASP A 40 -6.46 23.76 4.75
N LEU A 41 -5.37 23.87 5.50
CA LEU A 41 -5.37 23.59 6.93
C LEU A 41 -5.70 24.89 7.69
N CYS A 42 -6.85 24.95 8.36
CA CYS A 42 -7.12 26.02 9.31
C CYS A 42 -6.39 25.73 10.63
N LEU A 43 -5.45 26.57 11.02
CA LEU A 43 -4.69 26.39 12.28
C LEU A 43 -5.51 26.68 13.54
N GLY A 44 -6.60 27.45 13.43
CA GLY A 44 -7.48 27.79 14.55
C GLY A 44 -8.28 26.57 15.02
N CYS A 45 -9.02 25.93 14.12
CA CYS A 45 -9.80 24.72 14.43
C CYS A 45 -9.04 23.41 14.19
N ARG A 46 -7.83 23.45 13.59
CA ARG A 46 -6.99 22.30 13.21
C ARG A 46 -7.68 21.34 12.23
N ASP A 47 -8.60 21.85 11.43
CA ASP A 47 -9.38 21.11 10.44
C ASP A 47 -8.95 21.43 9.00
N ARG A 48 -9.25 20.52 8.07
CA ARG A 48 -9.02 20.69 6.63
C ARG A 48 -10.27 21.26 5.98
N VAL A 49 -10.16 22.46 5.44
CA VAL A 49 -11.27 23.22 4.88
C VAL A 49 -11.10 23.37 3.37
N ALA A 50 -12.22 23.48 2.65
CA ALA A 50 -12.19 23.60 1.19
C ALA A 50 -11.49 24.89 0.70
N ASP A 51 -11.61 25.96 1.48
CA ASP A 51 -11.00 27.25 1.19
C ASP A 51 -10.89 28.06 2.50
N LEU A 52 -9.69 28.58 2.79
CA LEU A 52 -9.47 29.35 4.02
C LEU A 52 -10.13 30.74 3.98
N ALA A 53 -10.32 31.33 2.79
CA ALA A 53 -10.87 32.69 2.66
C ALA A 53 -12.36 32.77 3.00
N SER A 54 -13.12 31.71 2.72
CA SER A 54 -14.54 31.56 3.04
C SER A 54 -14.79 30.78 4.33
N HIS A 55 -13.75 30.23 4.95
CA HIS A 55 -13.87 29.47 6.17
C HIS A 55 -14.20 30.36 7.37
N VAL A 56 -15.35 30.11 8.00
CA VAL A 56 -15.69 30.68 9.31
C VAL A 56 -15.15 29.74 10.39
N CYS A 57 -14.07 30.17 11.05
CA CYS A 57 -13.45 29.40 12.11
C CYS A 57 -14.32 29.43 13.37
N ALA A 58 -14.84 28.27 13.77
CA ALA A 58 -15.49 28.12 15.08
C ALA A 58 -14.49 28.13 16.25
N GLY A 59 -13.19 28.02 15.94
CA GLY A 59 -12.08 28.02 16.89
C GLY A 59 -11.54 29.41 17.21
N ASP A 60 -12.32 30.47 16.98
CA ASP A 60 -11.99 31.84 17.42
C ASP A 60 -11.94 31.88 18.96
N ALA A 61 -10.78 31.50 19.50
CA ALA A 61 -10.43 31.56 20.89
C ALA A 61 -8.92 31.83 21.03
N ARG A 62 -8.44 32.91 20.38
CA ARG A 62 -7.42 33.84 20.93
C ARG A 62 -7.04 34.96 19.97
#